data_AF-A0A3G3GUG0-F1
#
_entry.id   AF-A0A3G3GUG0-F1
#
_cell.length_a   1.000
_cell.length_b   1.000
_cell.length_c   1.000
_cell.angle_alpha   90.00
_cell.angle_beta   90.00
_cell.angle_gamma   90.00
#
_symmetry.space_group_name_H-M   'P 1'
#
loop_
_entity.id
_entity.type
_entity.pdbx_description
1 polymer ?
#
loop_
_entity_poly.entity_id
_entity_poly.type
_entity_poly.pdbx_seq_one_letter_code
_entity_poly.pdbx_strand_id
1 'polypeptide(L)'
;MLTIDKLTSETRNKIKLIRWDRIIEKHEGPFKWENELDTQPLPPEMAKHFPNYDPIAETPEFIEIGSYDVLLPIGRKHHPNITILHYFFSQDLNKMVIYLKDTTYDDDPFCSGFVAICDMIQPENFFVATLYHEWFIIDYDTK
;
A
#
# COMPACT_ATOMS: atom_id res chain seq x y z
N MET A 1 10.25 12.83 1.23
CA MET A 1 9.12 12.21 0.53
C MET A 1 9.30 12.22 -0.98
N LEU A 2 9.53 11.04 -1.53
CA LEU A 2 9.56 10.73 -2.97
C LEU A 2 8.15 10.86 -3.58
N THR A 3 8.06 11.07 -4.89
CA THR A 3 6.79 11.08 -5.64
C THR A 3 6.94 10.25 -6.91
N ILE A 4 5.86 9.65 -7.40
CA ILE A 4 5.89 8.73 -8.56
C ILE A 4 6.46 9.40 -9.83
N ASP A 5 6.19 10.70 -10.02
CA ASP A 5 6.70 11.50 -11.13
C ASP A 5 8.23 11.69 -11.09
N LYS A 6 8.81 11.69 -9.88
CA LYS A 6 10.26 11.85 -9.65
C LYS A 6 11.06 10.56 -9.82
N LEU A 7 10.40 9.40 -9.93
CA LEU A 7 11.06 8.14 -10.19
C LEU A 7 11.72 8.13 -11.57
N THR A 8 12.85 7.44 -11.69
CA THR A 8 13.45 7.20 -13.01
C THR A 8 12.55 6.29 -13.85
N SER A 9 12.69 6.36 -15.17
CA SER A 9 11.96 5.47 -16.08
C SER A 9 12.34 3.99 -15.88
N GLU A 10 13.59 3.71 -15.52
CA GLU A 10 14.04 2.36 -15.16
C GLU A 10 13.24 1.84 -13.95
N THR A 11 13.16 2.64 -12.90
CA THR A 11 12.47 2.26 -11.65
C THR A 11 10.96 2.15 -11.82
N ARG A 12 10.34 3.04 -12.62
CA ARG A 12 8.93 2.87 -13.02
C ARG A 12 8.71 1.56 -13.77
N ASN A 13 9.61 1.19 -14.67
CA ASN A 13 9.51 -0.09 -15.39
C ASN A 13 9.70 -1.29 -14.45
N LYS A 14 10.58 -1.20 -13.45
CA LYS A 14 10.72 -2.21 -12.40
C LYS A 14 9.40 -2.39 -11.64
N ILE A 15 8.80 -1.31 -11.15
CA ILE A 15 7.53 -1.35 -10.40
C ILE A 15 6.43 -2.07 -11.19
N LYS A 16 6.28 -1.78 -12.49
CA LYS A 16 5.25 -2.40 -13.35
C LYS A 16 5.33 -3.93 -13.43
N LEU A 17 6.53 -4.48 -13.27
CA LEU A 17 6.75 -5.92 -13.28
C LEU A 17 6.44 -6.59 -11.94
N ILE A 18 6.36 -5.81 -10.86
CA ILE A 18 6.08 -6.32 -9.51
C ILE A 18 4.62 -6.77 -9.44
N ARG A 19 4.43 -7.86 -8.70
CA ARG A 19 3.14 -8.41 -8.33
C ARG A 19 2.96 -8.31 -6.83
N TRP A 20 1.72 -8.16 -6.41
CA TRP A 20 1.38 -8.14 -5.00
C TRP A 20 0.12 -8.96 -4.73
N ASP A 21 0.06 -9.56 -3.55
CA ASP A 21 -1.08 -10.33 -3.08
C ASP A 21 -1.85 -9.54 -2.01
N ARG A 22 -3.17 -9.61 -2.07
CA ARG A 22 -4.07 -9.14 -1.02
C ARG A 22 -4.65 -10.34 -0.31
N ILE A 23 -4.73 -10.30 1.01
CA ILE A 23 -5.44 -11.34 1.77
C ILE A 23 -6.41 -10.65 2.72
N ILE A 24 -7.69 -10.73 2.38
CA ILE A 24 -8.82 -10.25 3.18
C ILE A 24 -9.88 -11.34 3.13
N GLU A 25 -10.09 -12.02 4.25
CA GLU A 25 -10.83 -13.28 4.46
C GLU A 25 -10.30 -14.47 3.63
N LYS A 26 -9.88 -14.23 2.39
CA LYS A 26 -9.33 -15.15 1.39
C LYS A 26 -8.15 -14.52 0.66
N HIS A 27 -7.40 -15.33 -0.09
CA HIS A 27 -6.35 -14.85 -0.98
C HIS A 27 -6.94 -14.22 -2.26
N GLU A 28 -6.42 -13.05 -2.62
CA GLU A 28 -6.76 -12.26 -3.80
C GLU A 28 -5.49 -11.82 -4.53
N GLY A 29 -5.51 -11.91 -5.86
CA GLY A 29 -4.35 -11.63 -6.70
C GLY A 29 -3.79 -12.88 -7.40
N PRO A 30 -2.53 -12.84 -7.88
CA PRO A 30 -1.61 -11.71 -7.79
C PRO A 30 -2.04 -10.53 -8.67
N PHE A 31 -2.06 -9.33 -8.08
CA PHE A 31 -2.35 -8.08 -8.78
C PHE A 31 -1.09 -7.47 -9.39
N LYS A 32 -1.25 -6.55 -10.35
CA LYS A 32 -0.14 -5.84 -10.99
C LYS A 32 -0.02 -4.44 -10.43
N TRP A 33 1.16 -4.05 -9.97
CA TRP A 33 1.43 -2.66 -9.59
C TRP A 33 1.21 -1.66 -10.73
N GLU A 34 1.36 -2.08 -11.99
CA GLU A 34 1.03 -1.23 -13.14
C GLU A 34 -0.44 -0.77 -13.12
N ASN A 35 -1.37 -1.61 -12.65
CA ASN A 35 -2.78 -1.27 -12.59
C ASN A 35 -3.08 -0.33 -11.42
N GLU A 36 -2.39 -0.51 -10.29
CA GLU A 36 -2.59 0.36 -9.11
C GLU A 36 -2.18 1.81 -9.40
N LEU A 37 -1.18 1.99 -10.27
CA LEU A 37 -0.68 3.31 -10.67
C LEU A 37 -1.46 3.95 -11.83
N ASP A 38 -2.55 3.32 -12.28
CA ASP A 38 -3.38 3.88 -13.35
C ASP A 38 -4.32 4.97 -12.80
N THR A 39 -4.13 6.20 -13.29
CA THR A 39 -4.93 7.37 -12.93
C THR A 39 -6.02 7.67 -13.97
N GLN A 40 -6.23 6.81 -14.97
CA GLN A 40 -7.28 7.02 -15.96
C GLN A 40 -8.67 6.94 -15.31
N PRO A 41 -9.64 7.75 -15.77
CA PRO A 41 -11.00 7.67 -15.28
C PRO A 41 -11.65 6.33 -15.66
N LEU A 42 -12.63 5.90 -14.86
CA LEU A 42 -13.41 4.71 -15.18
C LEU A 42 -14.13 4.86 -16.54
N PRO A 43 -14.29 3.77 -17.31
CA PRO A 43 -15.12 3.79 -18.50
C PRO A 43 -16.54 4.29 -18.19
N PRO A 44 -17.21 4.99 -19.12
CA PRO A 44 -18.52 5.61 -18.86
C PRO A 44 -19.58 4.67 -18.29
N GLU A 45 -19.58 3.39 -18.69
CA GLU A 45 -20.51 2.40 -18.16
C GLU A 45 -20.25 2.04 -16.69
N MET A 46 -18.98 1.98 -16.27
CA MET A 46 -18.64 1.74 -14.86
C MET A 46 -18.82 3.00 -14.01
N ALA A 47 -18.49 4.18 -14.55
CA ALA A 47 -18.63 5.45 -13.84
C ALA A 47 -20.07 5.70 -13.35
N LYS A 48 -21.09 5.17 -14.05
CA LYS A 48 -22.50 5.22 -13.60
C LYS A 48 -22.72 4.53 -12.25
N HIS A 49 -21.96 3.47 -11.96
CA HIS A 49 -22.05 2.70 -10.72
C HIS A 49 -21.17 3.28 -9.61
N PHE A 50 -20.17 4.10 -9.96
CA PHE A 50 -19.23 4.72 -9.03
C PHE A 50 -19.15 6.24 -9.28
N PRO A 51 -20.25 6.98 -9.05
CA PRO A 51 -20.32 8.41 -9.41
C PRO A 51 -19.33 9.30 -8.64
N ASN A 52 -18.82 8.82 -7.51
CA ASN A 52 -17.87 9.54 -6.66
C ASN A 52 -16.44 8.96 -6.75
N TYR A 53 -16.16 8.10 -7.74
CA TYR A 53 -14.81 7.56 -7.92
C TYR A 53 -13.86 8.66 -8.39
N ASP A 54 -12.81 8.90 -7.61
CA ASP A 54 -11.73 9.81 -7.97
C ASP A 54 -10.46 8.97 -8.25
N PRO A 55 -10.06 8.78 -9.52
CA PRO A 55 -8.92 7.95 -9.85
C PRO A 55 -7.64 8.42 -9.16
N ILE A 56 -7.47 9.74 -8.96
CA ILE A 56 -6.25 10.28 -8.34
C ILE A 56 -6.25 9.94 -6.85
N ALA A 57 -7.38 10.08 -6.17
CA ALA A 57 -7.51 9.76 -4.74
C ALA A 57 -7.38 8.25 -4.45
N GLU A 58 -7.76 7.41 -5.41
CA GLU A 58 -7.68 5.94 -5.35
C GLU A 58 -6.30 5.42 -5.74
N THR A 59 -5.51 6.17 -6.52
CA THR A 59 -4.12 5.79 -6.84
C THR A 59 -3.21 5.86 -5.61
N PRO A 60 -2.36 4.85 -5.36
CA PRO A 60 -1.36 4.89 -4.31
C PRO A 60 -0.38 6.04 -4.43
N GLU A 61 0.13 6.48 -3.27
CA GLU A 61 1.22 7.44 -3.17
C GLU A 61 2.21 7.00 -2.09
N PHE A 62 3.41 7.58 -2.11
CA PHE A 62 4.40 7.29 -1.08
C PHE A 62 3.91 7.79 0.29
N ILE A 63 4.04 6.93 1.29
CA ILE A 63 3.97 7.27 2.71
C ILE A 63 5.36 7.14 3.32
N GLU A 64 5.72 8.07 4.21
CA GLU A 64 6.98 8.01 4.95
C GLU A 64 6.81 7.13 6.19
N ILE A 65 7.66 6.09 6.32
CA ILE A 65 7.69 5.21 7.49
C ILE A 65 9.13 5.13 7.99
N GLY A 66 9.39 5.70 9.16
CA GLY A 66 10.75 5.89 9.65
C GLY A 66 11.50 6.89 8.77
N SER A 67 12.55 6.42 8.09
CA SER A 67 13.35 7.24 7.15
C SER A 67 13.19 6.80 5.69
N TYR A 68 12.21 5.95 5.38
CA TYR A 68 12.00 5.40 4.05
C TYR A 68 10.64 5.79 3.48
N ASP A 69 10.63 6.06 2.19
CA ASP A 69 9.41 6.13 1.41
C ASP A 69 8.89 4.71 1.14
N VAL A 70 7.57 4.49 1.28
CA VAL A 70 6.92 3.19 1.10
C VAL A 70 5.71 3.34 0.18
N LEU A 71 5.57 2.44 -0.79
CA LEU A 71 4.35 2.26 -1.59
C LEU A 71 3.53 1.09 -1.03
N LEU A 72 2.39 1.43 -0.44
CA LEU A 72 1.35 0.47 -0.05
C LEU A 72 0.28 0.40 -1.16
N PRO A 73 -0.39 -0.73 -1.36
CA PRO A 73 -1.36 -0.91 -2.44
C PRO A 73 -2.75 -0.38 -2.02
N ILE A 74 -2.76 0.85 -1.50
CA ILE A 74 -3.94 1.57 -1.03
C ILE A 74 -3.88 3.00 -1.58
N GLY A 75 -5.05 3.58 -1.89
CA GLY A 75 -5.11 4.93 -2.43
C GLY A 75 -4.67 5.99 -1.43
N ARG A 76 -4.13 7.11 -1.93
CA ARG A 76 -3.69 8.25 -1.10
C ARG A 76 -4.76 8.76 -0.14
N LYS A 77 -6.06 8.59 -0.47
CA LYS A 77 -7.18 8.97 0.38
C LYS A 77 -7.18 8.24 1.74
N HIS A 78 -6.52 7.08 1.83
CA HIS A 78 -6.41 6.31 3.06
C HIS A 78 -5.39 6.92 4.03
N HIS A 79 -4.36 7.60 3.52
CA HIS A 79 -3.19 8.04 4.31
C HIS A 79 -3.54 8.80 5.60
N PRO A 80 -4.54 9.70 5.64
CA PRO A 80 -4.92 10.38 6.88
C PRO A 80 -5.42 9.45 7.99
N ASN A 81 -5.86 8.24 7.66
CA ASN A 81 -6.41 7.24 8.56
C ASN A 81 -5.41 6.12 8.89
N ILE A 82 -4.19 6.18 8.34
CA ILE A 82 -3.16 5.18 8.57
C ILE A 82 -2.39 5.50 9.85
N THR A 83 -2.33 4.54 10.76
CA THR A 83 -1.43 4.55 11.92
C THR A 83 -0.44 3.41 11.81
N ILE A 84 0.86 3.71 11.77
CA ILE A 84 1.90 2.68 11.81
C ILE A 84 2.05 2.19 13.26
N LEU A 85 1.92 0.88 13.47
CA LEU A 85 2.03 0.25 14.78
C LEU A 85 3.47 -0.22 15.04
N HIS A 86 4.02 -1.00 14.11
CA HIS A 86 5.40 -1.50 14.14
C HIS A 86 5.96 -1.64 12.74
N TYR A 87 7.27 -1.59 12.61
CA TYR A 87 7.93 -2.05 11.40
C TYR A 87 9.30 -2.66 11.70
N PHE A 88 9.71 -3.59 10.84
CA PHE A 88 10.96 -4.34 10.97
C PHE A 88 11.64 -4.43 9.62
N PHE A 89 12.97 -4.48 9.61
CA PHE A 89 13.77 -4.73 8.42
C PHE A 89 14.33 -6.14 8.44
N SER A 90 14.53 -6.74 7.26
CA SER A 90 15.45 -7.86 7.13
C SER A 90 16.89 -7.43 7.43
N GLN A 91 17.76 -8.37 7.79
CA GLN A 91 19.16 -8.08 8.13
C GLN A 91 19.94 -7.40 7.00
N ASP A 92 19.61 -7.71 5.75
CA ASP A 92 20.20 -7.16 4.54
C ASP A 92 19.44 -5.93 4.00
N LEU A 93 18.42 -5.45 4.73
CA LEU A 93 17.60 -4.29 4.39
C LEU A 93 16.84 -4.42 3.05
N ASN A 94 16.70 -5.63 2.49
CA ASN A 94 15.95 -5.84 1.26
C ASN A 94 14.44 -6.03 1.48
N LYS A 95 13.99 -6.28 2.71
CA LYS A 95 12.59 -6.39 3.09
C LYS A 95 12.25 -5.45 4.24
N MET A 96 11.02 -4.95 4.22
CA MET A 96 10.39 -4.26 5.33
C MET A 96 9.06 -4.96 5.63
N VAL A 97 8.80 -5.26 6.90
CA VAL A 97 7.49 -5.75 7.37
C VAL A 97 6.86 -4.65 8.18
N ILE A 98 5.60 -4.32 7.90
CA ILE A 98 4.87 -3.21 8.52
C ILE A 98 3.59 -3.75 9.11
N TYR A 99 3.36 -3.48 10.38
CA TYR A 99 2.07 -3.64 11.04
C TYR A 99 1.44 -2.25 11.14
N LEU A 100 0.24 -2.09 10.60
CA LEU A 100 -0.46 -0.81 10.56
C LEU A 100 -1.95 -0.99 10.85
N LYS A 101 -2.58 0.12 11.20
CA LYS A 101 -4.03 0.27 11.32
C LYS A 101 -4.52 1.24 10.24
N ASP A 102 -5.56 0.88 9.50
CA ASP A 102 -6.24 1.72 8.52
C ASP A 102 -7.71 1.90 8.93
N THR A 103 -8.06 3.11 9.38
CA THR A 103 -9.44 3.40 9.82
C THR A 103 -10.31 4.05 8.74
N THR A 104 -9.99 3.86 7.46
CA THR A 104 -10.73 4.49 6.35
C THR A 104 -12.19 4.03 6.25
N TYR A 105 -12.48 2.77 6.60
CA TYR A 105 -13.83 2.20 6.50
C TYR A 105 -14.43 1.77 7.85
N ASP A 106 -13.59 1.43 8.81
CA ASP A 106 -13.98 0.96 10.16
C ASP A 106 -12.86 1.31 11.15
N ASP A 107 -13.18 1.58 12.41
CA ASP A 107 -12.19 1.82 13.47
C ASP A 107 -12.07 0.66 14.47
N ASP A 108 -12.84 -0.42 14.29
CA ASP A 108 -12.74 -1.65 15.06
C ASP A 108 -11.35 -2.31 14.86
N PRO A 109 -10.59 -2.62 15.93
CA PRO A 109 -9.32 -3.36 15.87
C PRO A 109 -9.38 -4.70 15.11
N PHE A 110 -10.54 -5.35 15.04
CA PHE A 110 -10.76 -6.57 14.26
C PHE A 110 -10.83 -6.32 12.76
N CYS A 111 -11.25 -5.14 12.33
CA CYS A 111 -11.49 -4.81 10.92
C CYS A 111 -10.46 -3.86 10.32
N SER A 112 -9.65 -3.20 11.17
CA SER A 112 -8.76 -2.10 10.76
C SER A 112 -7.28 -2.48 10.70
N GLY A 113 -6.88 -3.70 11.06
CA GLY A 113 -5.47 -4.11 11.08
C GLY A 113 -4.97 -4.65 9.74
N PHE A 114 -3.77 -4.20 9.32
CA PHE A 114 -3.05 -4.75 8.17
C PHE A 114 -1.56 -5.04 8.46
N VAL A 115 -1.05 -6.08 7.81
CA VAL A 115 0.38 -6.38 7.67
C VAL A 115 0.78 -6.21 6.21
N ALA A 116 1.81 -5.42 5.96
CA ALA A 116 2.45 -5.31 4.66
C ALA A 116 3.85 -5.94 4.70
N ILE A 117 4.19 -6.70 3.66
CA ILE A 117 5.58 -7.11 3.39
C ILE A 117 6.01 -6.37 2.13
N CYS A 118 7.15 -5.69 2.21
CA CYS A 118 7.64 -4.83 1.14
C CYS A 118 9.08 -5.17 0.75
N ASP A 119 9.41 -4.88 -0.50
CA ASP A 119 10.73 -5.11 -1.10
C ASP A 119 11.43 -3.79 -1.37
N MET A 120 12.73 -3.71 -1.09
CA MET A 120 13.57 -2.55 -1.39
C MET A 120 13.77 -2.41 -2.89
N ILE A 121 13.57 -1.19 -3.41
CA ILE A 121 13.80 -0.82 -4.79
C ILE A 121 14.97 0.16 -4.89
N GLN A 122 15.98 -0.25 -5.64
CA GLN A 122 17.16 0.55 -5.96
C GLN A 122 17.11 1.05 -7.42
N PRO A 123 17.72 2.22 -7.71
CA PRO A 123 18.59 3.03 -6.84
C PRO A 123 17.90 4.05 -5.91
N GLU A 124 16.60 4.31 -6.07
CA GLU A 124 15.90 5.38 -5.32
C GLU A 124 15.66 5.05 -3.84
N ASN A 125 15.94 3.82 -3.39
CA ASN A 125 15.92 3.37 -2.00
C ASN A 125 14.57 3.59 -1.30
N PHE A 126 13.50 3.04 -1.88
CA PHE A 126 12.16 2.99 -1.27
C PHE A 126 11.67 1.55 -1.18
N PHE A 127 10.63 1.30 -0.39
CA PHE A 127 9.99 -0.02 -0.29
C PHE A 127 8.67 -0.08 -1.05
N VAL A 128 8.36 -1.22 -1.66
CA VAL A 128 7.08 -1.46 -2.36
C VAL A 128 6.44 -2.75 -1.87
N ALA A 129 5.17 -2.71 -1.51
CA ALA A 129 4.47 -3.88 -0.98
C ALA A 129 4.33 -5.01 -2.01
N THR A 130 4.62 -6.22 -1.57
CA THR A 130 4.38 -7.48 -2.30
C THR A 130 3.32 -8.34 -1.63
N LEU A 131 3.00 -8.06 -0.36
CA LEU A 131 1.86 -8.61 0.37
C LEU A 131 1.16 -7.51 1.15
N TYR A 132 -0.17 -7.52 1.17
CA TYR A 132 -1.01 -6.69 2.04
C TYR A 132 -2.14 -7.55 2.61
N HIS A 133 -2.04 -7.89 3.89
CA HIS A 133 -2.89 -8.89 4.54
C HIS A 133 -3.62 -8.25 5.71
N GLU A 134 -4.93 -8.47 5.85
CA GLU A 134 -5.64 -8.13 7.09
C GLU A 134 -5.07 -8.90 8.29
N TRP A 135 -5.09 -8.32 9.47
CA TRP A 135 -4.83 -9.08 10.69
C TRP A 135 -5.63 -8.47 11.82
N PHE A 136 -6.00 -9.29 12.79
CA PHE A 136 -6.61 -8.77 14.01
C PHE A 136 -5.54 -8.07 14.81
N ILE A 137 -5.74 -6.77 15.07
CA ILE A 137 -4.90 -6.04 16.01
C ILE A 137 -5.20 -6.64 17.38
N ILE A 138 -4.34 -7.56 17.83
CA ILE A 138 -4.45 -8.12 19.16
C ILE A 138 -4.02 -7.02 20.12
N ASP A 139 -4.97 -6.54 20.93
CA ASP A 139 -4.75 -5.44 21.85
C ASP A 139 -3.51 -5.66 22.70
N TYR A 140 -2.78 -4.56 22.90
CA TYR A 140 -1.72 -4.38 23.89
C TYR A 140 -2.31 -4.27 25.31
N ASP A 141 -3.36 -5.07 25.59
CA ASP A 141 -4.16 -5.12 26.82
C ASP A 141 -3.41 -5.74 28.01
N THR A 142 -2.09 -5.57 28.03
CA THR A 142 -1.28 -5.71 29.24
C THR A 142 -0.41 -4.48 29.39
N LYS A 143 -1.01 -3.40 29.91
CA LYS A 143 -0.32 -2.59 30.90
C LYS A 143 -0.47 -3.24 32.28
#